data_AF-A0A9J7HSP3-F1
#
_entry.id   AF-A0A9J7HSP3-F1
#
_cell.length_a   1.000
_cell.length_b   1.000
_cell.length_c   1.000
_cell.angle_alpha   90.00
_cell.angle_beta   90.00
_cell.angle_gamma   90.00
#
_symmetry.space_group_name_H-M   'P 1'
#
loop_
_entity.id
_entity.type
_entity.pdbx_description
1 polymer ?
#
loop_
_entity_poly.entity_id
_entity_poly.type
_entity_poly.pdbx_seq_one_letter_code
_entity_poly.pdbx_strand_id
1 'polypeptide(L)'
;MTRLTNLLRYISRHAPNMALPAATLRTGAQMPLLGLGTGPGSVGTWQTSTEPIYEAVKVAIDTGYRHIDNAESYAEEQAVGRALQEKVGSVVERKDIFITSKLWNTRHHPDDVLPACQRSLTDLGLDYLDLYLMHFPVAWTRGDVYYPKDENGRAVLATPDVPFMDTWKAMEKLVYAGLVKAIVCVQLQHLTDGGGSDQWEDQTSCQSSGVSPLPGVQQASEVCCGQQRRHHGVQPAWQTWGGKPTWCQSPQGS
;
A
#
# COMPACT_ATOMS: atom_id res chain seq x y z
N MET A 1 -32.88 4.22 -4.27
CA MET A 1 -32.11 2.99 -4.04
C MET A 1 -32.30 1.91 -5.14
N THR A 2 -33.45 1.81 -5.82
CA THR A 2 -33.78 0.75 -6.79
C THR A 2 -33.16 0.91 -8.20
N ARG A 3 -32.82 2.13 -8.64
CA ARG A 3 -32.25 2.36 -9.98
C ARG A 3 -30.78 1.96 -10.09
N LEU A 4 -29.99 2.22 -9.04
CA LEU A 4 -28.56 1.88 -9.01
C LEU A 4 -28.37 0.35 -8.95
N THR A 5 -29.13 -0.32 -8.10
CA THR A 5 -29.11 -1.80 -7.99
C THR A 5 -29.55 -2.48 -9.29
N ASN A 6 -30.53 -1.94 -10.00
CA ASN A 6 -30.93 -2.47 -11.32
C ASN A 6 -29.88 -2.20 -12.41
N LEU A 7 -29.22 -1.05 -12.40
CA LEU A 7 -28.13 -0.73 -13.33
C LEU A 7 -26.89 -1.62 -13.08
N LEU A 8 -26.54 -1.85 -11.82
CA LEU A 8 -25.42 -2.74 -11.46
C LEU A 8 -25.70 -4.19 -11.84
N ARG A 9 -26.93 -4.69 -11.62
CA ARG A 9 -27.34 -6.01 -12.14
C ARG A 9 -27.34 -6.06 -13.66
N TYR A 10 -27.71 -4.96 -14.34
CA TYR A 10 -27.70 -4.89 -15.80
C TYR A 10 -26.27 -4.97 -16.35
N ILE A 11 -25.34 -4.18 -15.81
CA ILE A 11 -23.91 -4.19 -16.18
C ILE A 11 -23.29 -5.56 -15.88
N SER A 12 -23.54 -6.12 -14.70
CA SER A 12 -23.06 -7.47 -14.33
C SER A 12 -23.59 -8.56 -15.26
N ARG A 13 -24.84 -8.46 -15.74
CA ARG A 13 -25.44 -9.44 -16.68
C ARG A 13 -24.99 -9.26 -18.14
N HIS A 14 -24.66 -8.04 -18.56
CA HIS A 14 -24.39 -7.73 -19.98
C HIS A 14 -22.90 -7.49 -20.28
N ALA A 15 -22.06 -7.35 -19.26
CA ALA A 15 -20.60 -7.32 -19.37
C ALA A 15 -19.94 -8.29 -18.37
N PRO A 16 -20.29 -9.59 -18.38
CA PRO A 16 -19.80 -10.55 -17.38
C PRO A 16 -18.27 -10.78 -17.45
N ASN A 17 -17.59 -10.28 -18.49
CA ASN A 17 -16.18 -10.53 -18.79
C ASN A 17 -15.41 -9.28 -19.25
N MET A 18 -15.81 -8.08 -18.85
CA MET A 18 -14.95 -6.92 -19.07
C MET A 18 -13.85 -6.93 -18.02
N ALA A 19 -12.76 -7.63 -18.30
CA ALA A 19 -11.56 -7.57 -17.50
C ALA A 19 -11.14 -6.10 -17.39
N LEU A 20 -11.06 -5.58 -16.17
CA LEU A 20 -10.55 -4.23 -15.95
C LEU A 20 -9.14 -4.16 -16.55
N PRO A 21 -8.79 -3.04 -17.23
CA PRO A 21 -7.42 -2.82 -17.66
C PRO A 21 -6.45 -3.05 -16.50
N ALA A 22 -5.42 -3.84 -16.74
CA ALA A 22 -4.40 -4.20 -15.75
C ALA A 22 -3.00 -3.95 -16.33
N ALA A 23 -2.08 -3.60 -15.45
CA ALA A 23 -0.65 -3.60 -15.76
C ALA A 23 -0.04 -4.93 -15.31
N THR A 24 0.91 -5.44 -16.09
CA THR A 24 1.71 -6.60 -15.68
C THR A 24 2.88 -6.12 -14.84
N LEU A 25 2.93 -6.57 -13.59
CA LEU A 25 4.06 -6.33 -12.72
C LEU A 25 5.27 -7.13 -13.19
N ARG A 26 6.48 -6.77 -12.72
CA ARG A 26 7.69 -7.58 -12.96
C ARG A 26 7.54 -9.04 -12.49
N THR A 27 6.70 -9.25 -11.49
CA THR A 27 6.36 -10.56 -10.93
C THR A 27 5.52 -11.41 -11.89
N GLY A 28 5.00 -10.83 -12.98
CA GLY A 28 3.99 -11.40 -13.86
C GLY A 28 2.55 -11.20 -13.36
N ALA A 29 2.36 -10.72 -12.13
CA ALA A 29 1.04 -10.46 -11.57
C ALA A 29 0.30 -9.37 -12.35
N GLN A 30 -1.01 -9.52 -12.48
CA GLN A 30 -1.87 -8.52 -13.12
C GLN A 30 -2.42 -7.58 -12.05
N MET A 31 -1.97 -6.34 -12.05
CA MET A 31 -2.44 -5.29 -11.15
C MET A 31 -3.49 -4.43 -11.86
N PRO A 32 -4.76 -4.42 -11.42
CA PRO A 32 -5.79 -3.57 -12.01
C PRO A 32 -5.39 -2.09 -11.92
N LEU A 33 -5.53 -1.36 -13.03
CA LEU A 33 -5.11 0.05 -13.14
C LEU A 33 -5.92 0.98 -12.24
N LEU A 34 -7.15 0.61 -11.90
CA LEU A 34 -8.03 1.36 -11.02
C LEU A 34 -8.17 0.63 -9.68
N GLY A 35 -7.70 1.26 -8.61
CA GLY A 35 -7.84 0.79 -7.24
C GLY A 35 -8.73 1.69 -6.39
N LEU A 36 -9.44 1.10 -5.42
CA LEU A 36 -10.11 1.84 -4.36
C LEU A 36 -9.14 2.03 -3.19
N GLY A 37 -8.76 3.27 -2.90
CA GLY A 37 -8.00 3.59 -1.68
C GLY A 37 -8.91 3.68 -0.46
N THR A 38 -8.53 3.06 0.65
CA THR A 38 -9.30 3.01 1.91
C THR A 38 -8.71 3.88 3.02
N GLY A 39 -7.77 4.77 2.69
CA GLY A 39 -7.15 5.67 3.67
C GLY A 39 -8.12 6.68 4.32
N PRO A 40 -7.73 7.25 5.48
CA PRO A 40 -8.51 8.30 6.15
C PRO A 40 -8.78 9.46 5.18
N GLY A 41 -10.06 9.79 5.00
CA GLY A 41 -10.50 10.81 4.05
C GLY A 41 -10.86 10.32 2.64
N SER A 42 -10.55 9.07 2.26
CA SER A 42 -10.96 8.49 0.97
C SER A 42 -12.47 8.34 0.82
N VAL A 43 -13.18 8.15 1.94
CA VAL A 43 -14.66 8.12 2.00
C VAL A 43 -15.22 9.41 2.61
N GLY A 44 -14.40 10.46 2.73
CA GLY A 44 -14.83 11.77 3.22
C GLY A 44 -15.11 11.87 4.73
N THR A 45 -14.70 10.88 5.52
CA THR A 45 -15.05 10.79 6.94
C THR A 45 -13.82 10.67 7.84
N TRP A 46 -13.50 11.74 8.59
CA TRP A 46 -12.64 11.69 9.78
C TRP A 46 -13.49 11.20 10.98
N GLN A 47 -14.16 10.06 10.82
CA GLN A 47 -15.16 9.59 11.77
C GLN A 47 -14.60 8.51 12.70
N THR A 48 -15.21 8.39 13.87
CA THR A 48 -15.00 7.33 14.86
C THR A 48 -15.54 5.96 14.43
N SER A 49 -16.07 5.84 13.21
CA SER A 49 -16.72 4.64 12.69
C SER A 49 -16.08 4.20 11.39
N THR A 50 -15.72 2.91 11.34
CA THR A 50 -15.14 2.21 10.19
C THR A 50 -16.22 1.69 9.22
N GLU A 51 -17.50 1.87 9.54
CA GLU A 51 -18.62 1.31 8.77
C GLU A 51 -18.75 1.88 7.34
N PRO A 52 -18.49 3.18 7.08
CA PRO A 52 -18.46 3.71 5.72
C PRO A 52 -17.41 3.05 4.83
N ILE A 53 -16.28 2.63 5.40
CA ILE A 53 -15.22 1.92 4.65
C ILE A 53 -15.69 0.52 4.27
N TYR A 54 -16.27 -0.22 5.21
CA TYR A 54 -16.87 -1.54 4.94
C TYR A 54 -17.92 -1.47 3.82
N GLU A 55 -18.85 -0.53 3.88
CA GLU A 55 -19.88 -0.36 2.83
C GLU A 55 -19.27 0.07 1.49
N ALA A 56 -18.28 0.98 1.49
CA ALA A 56 -17.60 1.41 0.28
C ALA A 56 -16.88 0.25 -0.42
N VAL A 57 -16.17 -0.61 0.33
CA VAL A 57 -15.48 -1.78 -0.23
C VAL A 57 -16.49 -2.77 -0.82
N LYS A 58 -17.60 -3.04 -0.12
CA LYS A 58 -18.67 -3.92 -0.64
C LYS A 58 -19.23 -3.42 -1.97
N VAL A 59 -19.58 -2.14 -2.03
CA VAL A 59 -20.11 -1.52 -3.24
C VAL A 59 -19.07 -1.53 -4.36
N ALA A 60 -17.80 -1.25 -4.06
CA ALA A 60 -16.73 -1.30 -5.05
C ALA A 60 -16.60 -2.70 -5.67
N ILE A 61 -16.60 -3.76 -4.85
CA ILE A 61 -16.53 -5.14 -5.36
C ILE A 61 -17.75 -5.48 -6.22
N ASP A 62 -18.97 -5.12 -5.75
CA ASP A 62 -20.23 -5.33 -6.48
C ASP A 62 -20.29 -4.56 -7.81
N THR A 63 -19.59 -3.43 -7.89
CA THR A 63 -19.53 -2.58 -9.10
C THR A 63 -18.39 -2.95 -10.04
N GLY A 64 -17.56 -3.91 -9.67
CA GLY A 64 -16.52 -4.46 -10.54
C GLY A 64 -15.08 -4.08 -10.17
N TYR A 65 -14.83 -3.32 -9.09
CA TYR A 65 -13.46 -3.08 -8.62
C TYR A 65 -12.79 -4.41 -8.26
N ARG A 66 -11.53 -4.52 -8.65
CA ARG A 66 -10.67 -5.68 -8.37
C ARG A 66 -9.35 -5.30 -7.73
N HIS A 67 -9.15 -4.05 -7.36
CA HIS A 67 -7.97 -3.61 -6.63
C HIS A 67 -8.39 -2.76 -5.44
N ILE A 68 -8.00 -3.19 -4.24
CA ILE A 68 -8.22 -2.49 -2.98
C ILE A 68 -6.86 -2.12 -2.40
N ASP A 69 -6.67 -0.83 -2.14
CA ASP A 69 -5.48 -0.31 -1.47
C ASP A 69 -5.78 0.11 -0.05
N ASN A 70 -5.01 -0.47 0.88
CA ASN A 70 -5.15 -0.25 2.31
C ASN A 70 -3.77 -0.04 2.97
N ALA A 71 -3.74 0.19 4.28
CA ALA A 71 -2.52 0.19 5.08
C ALA A 71 -2.86 -0.07 6.55
N GLU A 72 -1.93 -0.66 7.29
CA GLU A 72 -2.06 -0.85 8.75
C GLU A 72 -2.38 0.46 9.47
N SER A 73 -1.70 1.54 9.08
CA SER A 73 -1.84 2.87 9.72
C SER A 73 -3.16 3.58 9.46
N TYR A 74 -4.02 3.03 8.60
CA TYR A 74 -5.35 3.57 8.39
C TYR A 74 -6.31 3.17 9.52
N ALA A 75 -5.99 2.12 10.27
CA ALA A 75 -6.84 1.54 11.32
C ALA A 75 -8.19 0.99 10.83
N GLU A 76 -8.29 0.70 9.53
CA GLU A 76 -9.52 0.27 8.85
C GLU A 76 -9.46 -1.18 8.33
N GLU A 77 -8.33 -1.89 8.51
CA GLU A 77 -8.10 -3.21 7.89
C GLU A 77 -9.18 -4.24 8.29
N GLN A 78 -9.70 -4.18 9.51
CA GLN A 78 -10.80 -5.06 9.95
C GLN A 78 -12.11 -4.80 9.22
N ALA A 79 -12.44 -3.54 8.91
CA ALA A 79 -13.64 -3.22 8.14
C ALA A 79 -13.52 -3.66 6.69
N VAL A 80 -12.33 -3.51 6.09
CA VAL A 80 -12.02 -4.07 4.77
C VAL A 80 -12.12 -5.60 4.81
N GLY A 81 -11.55 -6.25 5.82
CA GLY A 81 -11.59 -7.70 5.99
C GLY A 81 -13.02 -8.25 6.10
N ARG A 82 -13.90 -7.60 6.87
CA ARG A 82 -15.33 -7.95 6.92
C ARG A 82 -15.99 -7.89 5.53
N ALA A 83 -15.72 -6.84 4.76
CA ALA A 83 -16.26 -6.71 3.41
C ALA A 83 -15.72 -7.79 2.46
N LEU A 84 -14.43 -8.14 2.57
CA LEU A 84 -13.82 -9.21 1.79
C LEU A 84 -14.44 -10.57 2.11
N GLN A 85 -14.62 -10.90 3.40
CA GLN A 85 -15.22 -12.17 3.83
C GLN A 85 -16.63 -12.38 3.27
N GLU A 86 -17.43 -11.31 3.13
CA GLU A 86 -18.77 -11.41 2.55
C GLU A 86 -18.76 -11.59 1.03
N LYS A 87 -17.80 -10.97 0.33
CA LYS A 87 -17.79 -10.87 -1.13
C LYS A 87 -16.93 -11.93 -1.81
N VAL A 88 -15.86 -12.37 -1.16
CA VAL A 88 -15.00 -13.43 -1.67
C VAL A 88 -15.73 -14.77 -1.56
N GLY A 89 -15.76 -15.52 -2.66
CA GLY A 89 -16.49 -16.78 -2.79
C GLY A 89 -17.99 -16.62 -3.13
N SER A 90 -18.55 -15.41 -2.99
CA SER A 90 -19.94 -15.11 -3.34
C SER A 90 -20.08 -14.27 -4.62
N VAL A 91 -19.23 -13.25 -4.78
CA VAL A 91 -19.23 -12.31 -5.91
C VAL A 91 -17.93 -12.38 -6.72
N VAL A 92 -16.81 -12.65 -6.06
CA VAL A 92 -15.47 -12.68 -6.66
C VAL A 92 -14.61 -13.77 -6.02
N GLU A 93 -13.68 -14.37 -6.75
CA GLU A 93 -12.70 -15.28 -6.14
C GLU A 93 -11.51 -14.50 -5.55
N ARG A 94 -10.86 -15.03 -4.51
CA ARG A 94 -9.70 -14.35 -3.89
C ARG A 94 -8.59 -14.04 -4.89
N LYS A 95 -8.34 -14.93 -5.86
CA LYS A 95 -7.31 -14.73 -6.89
C LYS A 95 -7.62 -13.58 -7.86
N ASP A 96 -8.88 -13.15 -7.93
CA ASP A 96 -9.34 -12.11 -8.84
C ASP A 96 -9.39 -10.73 -8.18
N ILE A 97 -9.09 -10.63 -6.88
CA ILE A 97 -8.98 -9.36 -6.16
C ILE A 97 -7.52 -9.09 -5.78
N PHE A 98 -7.00 -7.93 -6.15
CA PHE A 98 -5.66 -7.47 -5.86
C PHE A 98 -5.68 -6.61 -4.59
N ILE A 99 -5.09 -7.12 -3.51
CA ILE A 99 -5.05 -6.44 -2.21
C ILE A 99 -3.65 -5.88 -1.94
N THR A 100 -3.60 -4.57 -1.71
CA THR A 100 -2.39 -3.85 -1.31
C THR A 100 -2.49 -3.46 0.17
N SER A 101 -1.45 -3.73 0.96
CA SER A 101 -1.25 -3.11 2.29
C SER A 101 0.16 -2.55 2.42
N LYS A 102 0.47 -1.85 3.52
CA LYS A 102 1.72 -1.09 3.67
C LYS A 102 2.32 -1.25 5.06
N LEU A 103 3.63 -1.50 5.12
CA LEU A 103 4.45 -1.51 6.33
C LEU A 103 4.60 -0.08 6.85
N TRP A 104 4.15 0.17 8.09
CA TRP A 104 4.22 1.48 8.70
C TRP A 104 5.60 1.83 9.26
N ASN A 105 5.89 3.13 9.37
CA ASN A 105 7.22 3.65 9.70
C ASN A 105 7.79 3.19 11.05
N THR A 106 6.94 2.85 12.02
CA THR A 106 7.37 2.34 13.34
C THR A 106 7.71 0.84 13.33
N ARG A 107 7.57 0.17 12.18
CA ARG A 107 7.78 -1.28 11.99
C ARG A 107 8.93 -1.60 11.03
N HIS A 108 9.84 -0.65 10.82
CA HIS A 108 10.98 -0.82 9.92
C HIS A 108 12.07 -1.76 10.46
N HIS A 109 12.14 -1.96 11.78
CA HIS A 109 13.12 -2.89 12.35
C HIS A 109 12.89 -4.30 11.76
N PRO A 110 13.92 -5.02 11.29
CA PRO A 110 13.75 -6.32 10.62
C PRO A 110 12.88 -7.33 11.38
N ASP A 111 12.97 -7.34 12.71
CA ASP A 111 12.18 -8.22 13.58
C ASP A 111 10.68 -7.89 13.62
N ASP A 112 10.28 -6.66 13.25
CA ASP A 112 8.89 -6.21 13.29
C ASP A 112 8.17 -6.38 11.94
N VAL A 113 8.92 -6.56 10.85
CA VAL A 113 8.36 -6.63 9.49
C VAL A 113 7.40 -7.81 9.33
N LEU A 114 7.80 -9.00 9.81
CA LEU A 114 6.94 -10.19 9.75
C LEU A 114 5.70 -10.06 10.66
N PRO A 115 5.84 -9.70 11.96
CA PRO A 115 4.68 -9.46 12.82
C PRO A 115 3.71 -8.42 12.25
N ALA A 116 4.20 -7.32 11.67
CA ALA A 116 3.35 -6.29 11.07
C ALA A 116 2.56 -6.82 9.86
N CYS A 117 3.22 -7.56 8.95
CA CYS A 117 2.55 -8.20 7.82
C CYS A 117 1.50 -9.22 8.27
N GLN A 118 1.82 -10.06 9.26
CA GLN A 118 0.89 -11.06 9.80
C GLN A 118 -0.31 -10.42 10.47
N ARG A 119 -0.12 -9.28 11.14
CA ARG A 119 -1.20 -8.51 11.72
C ARG A 119 -2.15 -7.98 10.64
N SER A 120 -1.63 -7.38 9.57
CA SER A 120 -2.46 -6.95 8.44
C SER A 120 -3.22 -8.12 7.79
N LEU A 121 -2.56 -9.26 7.58
CA LEU A 121 -3.21 -10.48 7.08
C LEU A 121 -4.35 -10.94 8.00
N THR A 122 -4.12 -10.92 9.32
CA THR A 122 -5.12 -11.30 10.32
C THR A 122 -6.30 -10.35 10.31
N ASP A 123 -6.06 -9.04 10.35
CA ASP A 123 -7.11 -8.02 10.37
C ASP A 123 -7.92 -8.02 9.05
N LEU A 124 -7.27 -8.30 7.91
CA LEU A 124 -7.95 -8.47 6.62
C LEU A 124 -8.63 -9.83 6.46
N GLY A 125 -8.31 -10.82 7.30
CA GLY A 125 -8.77 -12.21 7.17
C GLY A 125 -8.27 -12.89 5.90
N LEU A 126 -6.98 -12.70 5.56
CA LEU A 126 -6.35 -13.20 4.33
C LEU A 126 -5.14 -14.09 4.62
N ASP A 127 -4.87 -15.03 3.73
CA ASP A 127 -3.65 -15.86 3.78
C ASP A 127 -2.44 -15.18 3.12
N TYR A 128 -2.67 -14.25 2.19
CA TYR A 128 -1.63 -13.52 1.48
C TYR A 128 -2.09 -12.13 1.01
N LEU A 129 -1.11 -11.24 0.81
CA LEU A 129 -1.27 -9.95 0.11
C LEU A 129 -0.74 -10.05 -1.32
N ASP A 130 -1.38 -9.37 -2.26
CA ASP A 130 -0.89 -9.28 -3.64
C ASP A 130 0.29 -8.31 -3.73
N LEU A 131 0.24 -7.23 -2.95
CA LEU A 131 1.30 -6.22 -2.87
C LEU A 131 1.49 -5.72 -1.44
N TYR A 132 2.75 -5.66 -0.98
CA TYR A 132 3.10 -5.03 0.30
C TYR A 132 4.14 -3.92 0.10
N LEU A 133 3.76 -2.69 0.48
CA LEU A 133 4.59 -1.51 0.29
C LEU A 133 5.38 -1.17 1.56
N MET A 134 6.61 -0.70 1.41
CA MET A 134 7.20 0.16 2.43
C MET A 134 6.52 1.52 2.33
N HIS A 135 5.74 1.91 3.34
CA HIS A 135 4.87 3.10 3.26
C HIS A 135 5.68 4.37 3.00
N PHE A 136 6.79 4.54 3.74
CA PHE A 136 7.81 5.55 3.48
C PHE A 136 9.20 4.95 3.79
N PRO A 137 10.28 5.35 3.08
CA PRO A 137 11.63 4.84 3.33
C PRO A 137 12.30 5.55 4.52
N VAL A 138 11.55 5.77 5.60
CA VAL A 138 11.99 6.51 6.79
C VAL A 138 11.52 5.77 8.04
N ALA A 139 12.48 5.25 8.80
CA ALA A 139 12.17 4.56 10.05
C ALA A 139 11.83 5.56 11.16
N TRP A 140 10.73 5.32 11.87
CA TRP A 140 10.37 6.03 13.09
C TRP A 140 10.72 5.20 14.31
N THR A 141 10.71 5.82 15.50
CA THR A 141 10.92 5.12 16.76
C THR A 141 10.00 3.90 16.87
N ARG A 142 10.62 2.75 17.11
CA ARG A 142 9.95 1.46 17.26
C ARG A 142 8.98 1.50 18.44
N GLY A 143 7.76 1.01 18.23
CA GLY A 143 6.75 0.92 19.29
C GLY A 143 5.32 1.00 18.76
N ASP A 144 4.35 0.95 19.69
CA ASP A 144 2.92 0.89 19.37
C ASP A 144 2.27 2.25 19.15
N VAL A 145 3.01 3.33 19.46
CA VAL A 145 2.59 4.69 19.10
C VAL A 145 2.83 4.88 17.61
N TYR A 146 1.76 4.86 16.80
CA TYR A 146 1.85 5.02 15.35
C TYR A 146 2.54 6.32 14.92
N TYR A 147 2.37 7.41 15.67
CA TYR A 147 2.94 8.72 15.36
C TYR A 147 3.75 9.23 16.56
N PRO A 148 4.95 8.69 16.81
CA PRO A 148 5.79 9.10 17.93
C PRO A 148 6.25 10.54 17.69
N LYS A 149 6.05 11.42 18.68
CA LYS A 149 6.41 12.84 18.60
C LYS A 149 7.37 13.25 19.71
N ASP A 150 8.31 14.14 19.39
CA ASP A 150 9.17 14.80 20.36
C ASP A 150 8.42 15.93 21.11
N GLU A 151 9.12 16.60 22.02
CA GLU A 151 8.58 17.74 22.79
C GLU A 151 8.12 18.92 21.90
N ASN A 152 8.63 19.00 20.66
CA ASN A 152 8.28 20.02 19.68
C ASN A 152 7.17 19.54 18.71
N GLY A 153 6.60 18.36 18.92
CA GLY A 153 5.56 17.78 18.08
C GLY A 153 6.04 17.18 16.76
N ARG A 154 7.36 17.03 16.55
CA ARG A 154 7.96 16.45 15.33
C ARG A 154 8.06 14.94 15.44
N ALA A 155 7.98 14.23 14.32
CA ALA A 155 8.14 12.78 14.31
C ALA A 155 9.52 12.35 14.84
N VAL A 156 9.57 11.39 15.76
CA VAL A 156 10.84 10.86 16.28
C VAL A 156 11.36 9.80 15.31
N LEU A 157 12.51 10.07 14.70
CA LEU A 157 13.11 9.24 13.67
C LEU A 157 14.12 8.25 14.29
N ALA A 158 14.15 7.03 13.76
CA ALA A 158 15.15 6.01 14.04
C ALA A 158 15.99 5.64 12.80
N THR A 159 15.85 6.42 11.72
CA THR A 159 16.47 6.19 10.41
C THR A 159 17.99 5.92 10.47
N PRO A 160 18.80 6.61 11.31
CA PRO A 160 20.24 6.31 11.40
C PRO A 160 20.55 4.89 11.86
N ASP A 161 19.69 4.30 12.69
CA ASP A 161 19.90 2.99 13.31
C ASP A 161 19.23 1.85 12.53
N VAL A 162 18.28 2.18 11.64
CA VAL A 162 17.54 1.21 10.83
C VAL A 162 17.55 1.65 9.36
N PRO A 163 18.60 1.29 8.60
CA PRO A 163 18.64 1.54 7.17
C PRO A 163 17.47 0.82 6.47
N PHE A 164 16.80 1.50 5.54
CA PHE A 164 15.65 0.93 4.83
C PHE A 164 16.02 -0.36 4.05
N MET A 165 17.29 -0.54 3.70
CA MET A 165 17.78 -1.75 3.05
C MET A 165 17.69 -3.00 3.94
N ASP A 166 17.82 -2.85 5.26
CA ASP A 166 17.65 -3.97 6.18
C ASP A 166 16.16 -4.31 6.36
N THR A 167 15.30 -3.29 6.38
CA THR A 167 13.84 -3.48 6.25
C THR A 167 13.49 -4.20 4.95
N TRP A 168 14.09 -3.80 3.83
CA TRP A 168 13.86 -4.41 2.52
C TRP A 168 14.20 -5.90 2.52
N LYS A 169 15.39 -6.29 3.00
CA LYS A 169 15.78 -7.70 3.13
C LYS A 169 14.81 -8.50 4.01
N ALA A 170 14.23 -7.87 5.04
CA ALA A 170 13.19 -8.52 5.85
C ALA A 170 11.87 -8.67 5.09
N MET A 171 11.48 -7.69 4.26
CA MET A 171 10.32 -7.79 3.39
C MET A 171 10.49 -8.86 2.31
N GLU A 172 11.69 -9.07 1.77
CA GLU A 172 11.99 -10.15 0.82
C GLU A 172 11.67 -11.53 1.42
N LYS A 173 11.92 -11.74 2.72
CA LYS A 173 11.58 -12.98 3.43
C LYS A 173 10.07 -13.24 3.44
N LEU A 174 9.23 -12.21 3.41
CA LEU A 174 7.77 -12.36 3.34
C LEU A 174 7.33 -12.96 2.00
N VAL A 175 8.03 -12.62 0.92
CA VAL A 175 7.79 -13.20 -0.41
C VAL A 175 8.16 -14.68 -0.41
N TYR A 176 9.33 -15.03 0.12
CA TYR A 176 9.75 -16.43 0.26
C TYR A 176 8.79 -17.26 1.12
N ALA A 177 8.22 -16.66 2.16
CA ALA A 177 7.22 -17.29 3.01
C ALA A 177 5.84 -17.41 2.34
N GLY A 178 5.64 -16.81 1.15
CA GLY A 178 4.37 -16.83 0.42
C GLY A 178 3.29 -15.90 1.00
N LEU A 179 3.62 -15.11 2.02
CA LEU A 179 2.73 -14.15 2.69
C LEU A 179 2.41 -12.95 1.80
N VAL A 180 3.32 -12.62 0.88
CA VAL A 180 3.19 -11.49 -0.05
C VAL A 180 3.62 -11.93 -1.45
N LYS A 181 2.89 -11.53 -2.50
CA LYS A 181 3.26 -11.86 -3.89
C LYS A 181 4.26 -10.88 -4.51
N ALA A 182 4.15 -9.60 -4.18
CA ALA A 182 5.04 -8.55 -4.66
C ALA A 182 5.37 -7.54 -3.57
N ILE A 183 6.58 -6.98 -3.59
CA ILE A 183 7.00 -5.90 -2.68
C ILE A 183 7.51 -4.69 -3.45
N VAL A 184 7.23 -3.50 -2.91
CA VAL A 184 7.66 -2.23 -3.50
C VAL A 184 8.12 -1.28 -2.40
N CYS A 185 9.17 -0.52 -2.69
CA CYS A 185 9.57 0.64 -1.90
C CYS A 185 9.06 1.90 -2.58
N VAL A 186 8.27 2.71 -1.87
CA VAL A 186 7.79 4.00 -2.38
C VAL A 186 8.89 5.04 -2.20
N GLN A 187 9.51 5.49 -3.30
CA GLN A 187 10.45 6.61 -3.23
C GLN A 187 9.68 7.93 -3.31
N LEU A 188 9.66 8.70 -2.22
CA LEU A 188 9.11 10.06 -2.22
C LEU A 188 9.93 10.96 -3.15
N GLN A 189 9.29 11.53 -4.17
CA GLN A 189 9.97 12.41 -5.14
C GLN A 189 10.00 13.90 -4.79
N HIS A 190 9.58 14.33 -3.59
CA HIS A 190 9.49 15.77 -3.26
C HIS A 190 9.85 16.13 -1.81
N LEU A 191 11.13 16.03 -1.43
CA LEU A 191 11.62 16.66 -0.19
C LEU A 191 12.90 17.49 -0.36
N THR A 192 13.24 17.94 -1.57
CA THR A 192 14.43 18.78 -1.80
C THR A 192 14.14 20.01 -2.66
N ASP A 193 13.44 20.99 -2.07
CA ASP A 193 13.52 22.40 -2.52
C ASP A 193 14.56 23.20 -1.72
N GLY A 194 15.46 22.53 -1.00
CA GLY A 194 16.47 23.20 -0.17
C GLY A 194 17.75 22.40 0.00
N GLY A 195 18.66 22.53 -0.97
CA GLY A 195 20.10 22.32 -0.76
C GLY A 195 20.66 20.95 -1.11
N GLY A 196 21.53 20.92 -2.14
CA GLY A 196 22.54 19.88 -2.35
C GLY A 196 22.15 18.75 -3.28
N SER A 197 22.22 19.01 -4.60
CA SER A 197 22.10 18.01 -5.67
C SER A 197 23.21 16.95 -5.69
N ASP A 198 24.25 17.08 -4.85
CA ASP A 198 25.52 16.40 -5.08
C ASP A 198 25.78 15.23 -4.11
N GLN A 199 24.83 14.89 -3.24
CA GLN A 199 24.98 13.77 -2.27
C GLN A 199 24.06 12.57 -2.53
N TRP A 200 23.19 12.62 -3.55
CA TRP A 200 22.19 11.57 -3.79
C TRP A 200 22.25 10.96 -5.19
N GLU A 201 23.15 11.39 -6.07
CA GLU A 201 23.33 10.76 -7.38
C GLU A 201 23.77 9.28 -7.28
N ASP A 202 24.32 8.85 -6.14
CA ASP A 202 24.95 7.53 -5.99
C ASP A 202 24.06 6.45 -5.31
N GLN A 203 22.79 6.75 -5.00
CA GLN A 203 21.84 5.75 -4.44
C GLN A 203 20.80 5.24 -5.44
N THR A 204 20.87 5.68 -6.71
CA THR A 204 19.97 5.24 -7.80
C THR A 204 20.36 3.89 -8.41
N SER A 205 21.41 3.25 -7.91
CA SER A 205 21.91 1.97 -8.39
C SER A 205 21.61 0.86 -7.39
N CYS A 206 20.36 0.40 -7.37
CA CYS A 206 20.00 -0.92 -6.82
C CYS A 206 20.67 -2.10 -7.58
N GLN A 207 21.68 -1.81 -8.44
CA GLN A 207 22.58 -2.75 -9.09
C GLN A 207 24.07 -2.55 -8.73
N SER A 208 24.51 -1.43 -8.12
CA SER A 208 25.96 -1.21 -7.89
C SER A 208 26.43 -1.41 -6.44
N SER A 209 25.54 -1.71 -5.49
CA SER A 209 25.93 -2.00 -4.10
C SER A 209 26.46 -3.42 -3.87
N GLY A 210 26.69 -4.23 -4.91
CA GLY A 210 27.32 -5.56 -4.79
C GLY A 210 26.52 -6.61 -4.01
N VAL A 211 25.31 -6.27 -3.54
CA VAL A 211 24.41 -7.20 -2.88
C VAL A 211 23.52 -7.82 -3.96
N SER A 212 23.84 -9.06 -4.35
CA SER A 212 22.93 -9.85 -5.17
C SER A 212 21.65 -10.11 -4.37
N PRO A 213 20.45 -9.83 -4.91
CA PRO A 213 19.21 -10.28 -4.29
C PRO A 213 19.29 -11.78 -4.06
N LEU A 214 18.65 -12.28 -2.99
CA LEU A 214 18.54 -13.71 -2.79
C LEU A 214 17.93 -14.36 -4.06
N PRO A 215 18.39 -15.54 -4.51
CA PRO A 215 17.90 -16.18 -5.73
C PRO A 215 16.38 -16.40 -5.67
N GLY A 216 15.61 -15.64 -6.47
CA GLY A 216 14.14 -15.66 -6.52
C GLY A 216 13.46 -14.30 -6.35
N VAL A 217 14.10 -13.33 -5.69
CA VAL A 217 13.49 -12.00 -5.41
C VAL A 217 13.56 -11.03 -6.59
N GLN A 218 14.51 -11.19 -7.51
CA GLN A 218 14.65 -10.30 -8.68
C GLN A 218 13.37 -10.17 -9.51
N GLN A 219 12.50 -11.19 -9.47
CA GLN A 219 11.20 -11.17 -10.14
C GLN A 219 10.10 -10.56 -9.27
N ALA A 220 10.20 -10.63 -7.94
CA ALA A 220 9.16 -10.20 -6.98
C ALA A 220 9.23 -8.72 -6.57
N SER A 221 10.34 -8.05 -6.85
CA SER A 221 10.60 -6.65 -6.47
C SER A 221 10.26 -5.67 -7.58
N GLU A 222 9.44 -4.67 -7.27
CA GLU A 222 9.31 -3.46 -8.09
C GLU A 222 9.91 -2.26 -7.36
N VAL A 223 10.92 -1.64 -7.96
CA VAL A 223 11.48 -0.37 -7.48
C VAL A 223 10.77 0.75 -8.22
N CYS A 224 9.92 1.49 -7.51
CA CYS A 224 9.17 2.62 -8.06
C CYS A 224 10.06 3.87 -7.96
N CYS A 225 10.93 4.08 -8.95
CA CYS A 225 11.89 5.19 -8.98
C CYS A 225 11.48 6.27 -9.99
N GLY A 226 11.79 7.53 -9.65
CA GLY A 226 11.73 8.70 -10.53
C GLY A 226 12.46 8.59 -11.88
N GLN A 227 13.30 7.57 -12.04
CA GLN A 227 14.03 7.26 -13.27
C GLN A 227 13.33 6.21 -14.17
N GLN A 228 12.05 5.89 -13.95
CA GLN A 228 11.35 4.81 -14.67
C GLN A 228 11.12 5.03 -16.18
N ARG A 229 11.48 6.19 -16.74
CA ARG A 229 11.51 6.33 -18.21
C ARG A 229 12.55 5.42 -18.90
N ARG A 230 13.50 4.82 -18.17
CA ARG A 230 14.50 3.88 -18.73
C ARG A 230 14.26 2.41 -18.41
N HIS A 231 13.34 2.08 -17.48
CA HIS A 231 13.11 0.70 -17.03
C HIS A 231 11.61 0.47 -16.81
N HIS A 232 11.01 -0.43 -17.60
CA HIS A 232 9.58 -0.74 -17.64
C HIS A 232 9.01 -1.24 -16.29
N GLY A 233 8.58 -0.35 -15.39
CA GLY A 233 7.85 -0.72 -14.17
C GLY A 233 6.60 0.12 -13.96
N VAL A 234 5.67 -0.39 -13.15
CA VAL A 234 4.36 0.23 -12.89
C VAL A 234 4.49 1.24 -11.75
N GLN A 235 3.85 2.40 -11.89
CA GLN A 235 3.78 3.43 -10.84
C GLN A 235 2.34 3.64 -10.38
N PRO A 236 1.97 3.23 -9.15
CA PRO A 236 0.69 3.61 -8.56
C PRO A 236 0.63 5.11 -8.29
N ALA A 237 -0.49 5.75 -8.61
CA ALA A 237 -0.75 7.16 -8.29
C ALA A 237 -1.78 7.26 -7.18
N TRP A 238 -1.45 8.02 -6.12
CA TRP A 238 -2.34 8.29 -4.98
C TRP A 238 -2.88 9.71 -5.04
N GLN A 239 -4.01 9.96 -4.36
CA GLN A 239 -4.64 11.30 -4.26
C GLN A 239 -5.00 11.94 -5.61
N THR A 240 -5.31 11.12 -6.63
CA THR A 240 -5.59 11.55 -8.01
C THR A 240 -6.78 12.50 -8.17
N TRP A 241 -7.60 12.64 -7.11
CA TRP A 241 -8.78 13.51 -7.07
C TRP A 241 -8.63 14.69 -6.09
N GLY A 242 -7.39 15.06 -5.72
CA GLY A 242 -7.11 16.24 -4.88
C GLY A 242 -7.22 15.99 -3.37
N GLY A 243 -6.70 14.86 -2.89
CA GLY A 243 -6.67 14.54 -1.46
C GLY A 243 -5.96 15.63 -0.63
N LYS A 244 -6.44 15.88 0.60
CA LYS A 244 -5.75 16.78 1.53
C LYS A 244 -4.47 16.08 2.06
N PRO A 245 -3.29 16.72 2.01
CA PRO A 245 -2.08 16.15 2.59
C PRO A 245 -2.27 15.97 4.11
N THR A 246 -1.93 14.78 4.61
CA THR A 246 -2.09 14.35 6.01
C THR A 246 -1.23 15.11 7.03
N TRP A 247 -0.44 16.10 6.59
CA TRP A 247 0.56 16.79 7.43
C TRP A 247 0.45 18.31 7.46
N CYS A 248 -0.44 18.93 6.68
CA CYS A 248 -0.64 20.39 6.73
C CYS A 248 -1.93 20.74 7.48
N GLN A 249 -1.90 20.64 8.81
CA GLN A 249 -2.69 21.56 9.62
C GLN A 249 -1.76 22.70 10.01
N SER A 250 -1.91 23.84 9.35
CA SER A 250 -1.40 25.12 9.86
C SER A 250 -1.97 25.35 11.26
N PRO A 251 -1.20 25.85 12.24
CA PRO A 251 -1.78 26.36 13.48
C PRO A 251 -2.82 27.40 13.07
N GLN A 252 -4.08 27.23 13.49
CA GLN A 252 -5.06 28.29 13.37
C GLN A 252 -4.52 29.48 14.16
N GLY A 253 -4.20 30.56 13.44
CA GLY A 253 -3.76 31.80 14.05
C GLY A 253 -4.84 32.34 14.97
N SER A 254 -4.39 32.76 16.15
CA SER A 254 -5.09 33.67 17.07
C SER A 254 -5.43 35.00 16.42
#